data_AF-A0A0M9UE14-F1
#
_entry.id   AF-A0A0M9UE14-F1
#
_cell.length_a   1.000
_cell.length_b   1.000
_cell.length_c   1.000
_cell.angle_alpha   90.00
_cell.angle_beta   90.00
_cell.angle_gamma   90.00
#
_symmetry.space_group_name_H-M   'P 1'
#
loop_
_entity.id
_entity.type
_entity.pdbx_description
1 polymer ?
#
loop_
_entity_poly.entity_id
_entity_poly.type
_entity_poly.pdbx_seq_one_letter_code
_entity_poly.pdbx_strand_id
1 'polypeptide(L)'
;MAILNSNVGEQLRRYAKEGKPMPNKPLPADNVVTVYIAAADDVASERDALARMIAELPVTLAFRVEQSPAEGPIDQEALTEADLFILVLGHDIRAPVGLEWRLARRARRPMVVAVKTGVSRTPAGREFLHTLDVPYATYQTTSDLVRLVQQRLARRLLEEGARLHLRESEQVALQQIVQEEGDTTSAGGRGEAAESAVILSRERFRPTDGKIVE
;
A
#
# COMPACT_ATOMS: atom_id res chain seq x y z
N MET A 1 -9.24 -32.47 1.79
CA MET A 1 -8.39 -32.32 2.99
C MET A 1 -7.62 -31.02 2.85
N ALA A 2 -8.09 -29.94 3.46
CA ALA A 2 -7.45 -28.63 3.35
C ALA A 2 -6.38 -28.51 4.43
N ILE A 3 -5.13 -28.36 4.02
CA ILE A 3 -4.01 -28.05 4.90
C ILE A 3 -4.10 -26.56 5.19
N LEU A 4 -4.54 -26.20 6.40
CA LEU A 4 -4.51 -24.82 6.89
C LEU A 4 -3.04 -24.40 7.01
N ASN A 5 -2.62 -23.43 6.17
CA ASN A 5 -1.28 -22.86 6.20
C ASN A 5 -0.95 -22.27 7.59
N SER A 6 0.26 -22.57 8.05
CA SER A 6 0.75 -22.46 9.43
C SER A 6 0.66 -21.06 10.05
N ASN A 7 0.47 -20.01 9.27
CA ASN A 7 0.44 -18.62 9.75
C ASN A 7 -0.96 -18.18 10.26
N VAL A 8 -2.03 -18.74 9.70
CA VAL A 8 -3.41 -18.51 10.19
C VAL A 8 -3.59 -19.15 11.57
N GLY A 9 -2.96 -20.31 11.79
CA GLY A 9 -2.94 -20.99 13.09
C GLY A 9 -2.28 -20.18 14.19
N GLU A 10 -1.21 -19.45 13.89
CA GLU A 10 -0.53 -18.58 14.86
C GLU A 10 -1.34 -17.32 15.19
N GLN A 11 -1.97 -16.68 14.20
CA GLN A 11 -2.87 -15.56 14.45
C GLN A 11 -4.05 -15.98 15.35
N LEU A 12 -4.67 -17.13 15.08
CA LEU A 12 -5.76 -17.66 15.91
C LEU A 12 -5.29 -18.01 17.34
N ARG A 13 -4.07 -18.53 17.50
CA ARG A 13 -3.45 -18.78 18.82
C ARG A 13 -3.16 -17.48 19.58
N ARG A 14 -2.73 -16.42 18.89
CA ARG A 14 -2.48 -15.10 19.49
C ARG A 14 -3.80 -14.45 19.95
N TYR A 15 -4.86 -14.55 19.16
CA TYR A 15 -6.22 -14.11 19.55
C TYR A 15 -6.75 -14.83 20.80
N ALA A 16 -6.57 -16.15 20.89
CA ALA A 16 -6.97 -16.92 22.06
C ALA A 16 -6.16 -16.55 23.32
N LYS A 17 -4.91 -16.13 23.16
CA LYS A 17 -4.02 -15.73 24.26
C LYS A 17 -4.31 -14.33 24.81
N GLU A 18 -4.94 -13.45 24.02
CA GLU A 18 -5.28 -12.08 24.39
C GLU A 18 -6.65 -11.92 25.07
N GLY A 19 -7.41 -13.01 25.27
CA GLY A 19 -8.72 -12.96 25.94
C GLY A 19 -9.78 -12.13 25.20
N LYS A 20 -9.52 -11.74 23.94
CA LYS A 20 -10.49 -11.06 23.09
C LYS A 20 -11.58 -12.05 22.67
N PRO A 21 -12.87 -11.66 22.73
CA PRO A 21 -13.93 -12.55 22.27
C PRO A 21 -13.67 -12.94 20.82
N MET A 22 -13.69 -14.25 20.53
CA MET A 22 -13.58 -14.72 19.16
C MET A 22 -14.65 -14.03 18.32
N PRO A 23 -14.35 -13.57 17.09
CA PRO A 23 -15.41 -13.25 16.15
C PRO A 23 -16.31 -14.49 16.06
N ASN A 24 -17.60 -14.32 16.34
CA ASN A 24 -18.56 -15.41 16.59
C ASN A 24 -18.90 -16.24 15.34
N LYS A 25 -18.07 -16.13 14.30
CA LYS A 25 -18.13 -16.83 13.03
C LYS A 25 -16.68 -16.96 12.53
N PRO A 26 -16.20 -18.16 12.16
CA PRO A 26 -14.95 -18.26 11.41
C PRO A 26 -15.09 -17.35 10.19
N LEU A 27 -14.10 -16.48 9.96
CA LEU A 27 -14.09 -15.65 8.76
C LEU A 27 -14.18 -16.61 7.56
N PRO A 28 -15.20 -16.51 6.70
CA PRO A 28 -15.24 -17.33 5.50
C PRO A 28 -13.95 -17.08 4.72
N ALA A 29 -13.37 -18.14 4.15
CA ALA A 29 -12.16 -18.04 3.34
C ALA A 29 -12.28 -16.99 2.21
N ASP A 30 -13.53 -16.66 1.84
CA ASP A 30 -13.93 -15.67 0.84
C ASP A 30 -13.63 -14.19 1.23
N ASN A 31 -13.21 -13.91 2.47
CA ASN A 31 -12.92 -12.56 2.97
C ASN A 31 -11.44 -12.30 3.30
N VAL A 32 -10.51 -13.13 2.79
CA VAL A 32 -9.08 -12.88 2.93
C VAL A 32 -8.60 -12.04 1.75
N VAL A 33 -7.98 -10.90 2.05
CA VAL A 33 -7.31 -10.06 1.03
C VAL A 33 -5.84 -10.41 1.00
N THR A 34 -5.35 -10.88 -0.14
CA THR A 34 -3.94 -11.19 -0.34
C THR A 34 -3.23 -10.00 -0.96
N VAL A 35 -2.22 -9.48 -0.25
CA VAL A 35 -1.35 -8.40 -0.73
C VAL A 35 0.06 -8.95 -0.86
N TYR A 36 0.64 -8.81 -2.04
CA TYR A 36 2.01 -9.22 -2.31
C TYR A 36 2.91 -8.00 -2.46
N ILE A 37 3.98 -7.90 -1.66
CA ILE A 37 4.92 -6.77 -1.67
C ILE A 37 6.27 -7.24 -2.24
N ALA A 38 6.50 -6.88 -3.50
CA ALA A 38 7.77 -7.08 -4.18
C ALA A 38 8.72 -5.91 -3.91
N ALA A 39 9.83 -6.15 -3.23
CA ALA A 39 10.77 -5.12 -2.80
C ALA A 39 12.19 -5.69 -2.61
N ALA A 40 13.20 -4.94 -3.06
CA ALA A 40 14.60 -5.29 -2.81
C ALA A 40 15.06 -4.85 -1.41
N ASP A 41 16.17 -5.41 -0.91
CA ASP A 41 16.63 -5.19 0.47
C ASP A 41 16.95 -3.72 0.81
N ASP A 42 17.30 -2.90 -0.18
CA ASP A 42 17.60 -1.48 0.02
C ASP A 42 16.38 -0.64 0.39
N VAL A 43 15.18 -1.21 0.27
CA VAL A 43 13.91 -0.61 0.69
C VAL A 43 13.17 -1.52 1.69
N ALA A 44 13.91 -2.30 2.48
CA ALA A 44 13.34 -3.20 3.48
C ALA A 44 12.53 -2.47 4.56
N SER A 45 12.99 -1.29 5.02
CA SER A 45 12.25 -0.51 6.03
C SER A 45 10.93 0.05 5.48
N GLU A 46 10.91 0.45 4.21
CA GLU A 46 9.69 0.79 3.49
C GLU A 46 8.72 -0.38 3.39
N ARG A 47 9.22 -1.57 3.02
CA ARG A 47 8.42 -2.80 2.96
C ARG A 47 7.79 -3.13 4.31
N ASP A 48 8.56 -3.04 5.39
CA ASP A 48 8.07 -3.32 6.75
C ASP A 48 7.00 -2.30 7.18
N ALA A 49 7.20 -1.02 6.84
CA ALA A 49 6.23 0.04 7.08
C ALA A 49 4.91 -0.20 6.32
N LEU A 50 4.98 -0.69 5.08
CA LEU A 50 3.80 -1.06 4.31
C LEU A 50 3.04 -2.23 4.94
N ALA A 51 3.74 -3.28 5.34
CA ALA A 51 3.12 -4.43 5.99
C ALA A 51 2.41 -4.03 7.29
N ARG A 52 3.05 -3.16 8.07
CA ARG A 52 2.44 -2.58 9.28
C ARG A 52 1.20 -1.75 8.96
N MET A 53 1.28 -0.86 7.97
CA MET A 53 0.12 -0.05 7.56
C MET A 53 -1.06 -0.94 7.14
N ILE A 54 -0.82 -2.01 6.37
CA ILE A 54 -1.87 -2.94 5.95
C ILE A 54 -2.55 -3.59 7.17
N ALA A 55 -1.76 -4.00 8.17
CA ALA A 55 -2.28 -4.58 9.40
C ALA A 55 -3.05 -3.58 10.29
N GLU A 56 -2.79 -2.28 10.14
CA GLU A 56 -3.41 -1.20 10.92
C GLU A 56 -4.61 -0.55 10.18
N LEU A 57 -4.99 -1.05 8.99
CA LEU A 57 -6.15 -0.52 8.27
C LEU A 57 -7.44 -0.63 9.11
N PRO A 58 -8.35 0.36 9.01
CA PRO A 58 -9.57 0.41 9.80
C PRO A 58 -10.68 -0.52 9.24
N VAL A 59 -10.35 -1.78 9.03
CA VAL A 59 -11.25 -2.82 8.50
C VAL A 59 -11.10 -4.12 9.29
N THR A 60 -12.14 -4.94 9.30
CA THR A 60 -12.19 -6.24 9.97
C THR A 60 -11.83 -7.41 9.05
N LEU A 61 -11.31 -7.11 7.85
CA LEU A 61 -10.85 -8.11 6.89
C LEU A 61 -9.59 -8.83 7.39
N ALA A 62 -9.45 -10.09 7.02
CA ALA A 62 -8.19 -10.79 7.18
C ALA A 62 -7.25 -10.42 6.02
N PHE A 63 -6.01 -10.07 6.34
CA PHE A 63 -4.97 -9.84 5.34
C PHE A 63 -3.96 -10.98 5.35
N ARG A 64 -3.67 -11.51 4.16
CA ARG A 64 -2.48 -12.32 3.89
C ARG A 64 -1.45 -11.41 3.22
N VAL A 65 -0.48 -10.95 3.99
CA VAL A 65 0.62 -10.12 3.45
C VAL A 65 1.81 -11.01 3.16
N GLU A 66 2.11 -11.18 1.88
CA GLU A 66 3.29 -11.90 1.39
C GLU A 66 4.32 -10.90 0.87
N GLN A 67 5.60 -11.27 0.97
CA GLN A 67 6.72 -10.38 0.65
C GLN A 67 7.79 -11.12 -0.15
N SER A 68 8.61 -10.37 -0.89
CA SER A 68 9.81 -10.94 -1.50
C SER A 68 10.65 -11.67 -0.46
N PRO A 69 10.99 -12.95 -0.66
CA PRO A 69 11.84 -13.68 0.26
C PRO A 69 13.26 -13.13 0.18
N ALA A 70 13.92 -12.99 1.33
CA ALA A 70 15.35 -12.68 1.38
C ALA A 70 16.18 -13.83 0.80
N GLU A 71 15.77 -15.07 1.07
CA GLU A 71 16.38 -16.29 0.53
C GLU A 71 15.30 -17.33 0.23
N GLY A 72 15.53 -18.16 -0.79
CA GLY A 72 14.64 -19.26 -1.15
C GLY A 72 13.63 -18.94 -2.26
N PRO A 73 12.66 -19.85 -2.50
CA PRO A 73 11.74 -19.73 -3.62
C PRO A 73 10.64 -18.69 -3.35
N ILE A 74 10.17 -18.07 -4.43
CA ILE A 74 8.97 -17.21 -4.43
C ILE A 74 7.73 -18.09 -4.22
N ASP A 75 6.81 -17.67 -3.34
CA ASP A 75 5.45 -18.20 -3.31
C ASP A 75 4.67 -17.69 -4.53
N GLN A 76 4.73 -18.46 -5.62
CA GLN A 76 4.09 -18.10 -6.89
C GLN A 76 2.56 -18.14 -6.79
N GLU A 77 2.00 -19.03 -5.97
CA GLU A 77 0.55 -19.12 -5.79
C GLU A 77 0.04 -17.83 -5.16
N ALA A 78 0.64 -17.40 -4.04
CA ALA A 78 0.23 -16.16 -3.40
C ALA A 78 0.44 -14.93 -4.27
N LEU A 79 1.51 -14.89 -5.08
CA LEU A 79 1.75 -13.81 -6.03
C LEU A 79 0.69 -13.76 -7.14
N THR A 80 0.37 -14.91 -7.74
CA THR A 80 -0.55 -14.98 -8.88
C THR A 80 -2.01 -14.84 -8.46
N GLU A 81 -2.33 -15.14 -7.21
CA GLU A 81 -3.66 -14.98 -6.62
C GLU A 81 -3.85 -13.66 -5.86
N ALA A 82 -2.79 -12.86 -5.69
CA ALA A 82 -2.86 -11.59 -4.96
C ALA A 82 -3.97 -10.67 -5.48
N ASP A 83 -4.77 -10.12 -4.56
CA ASP A 83 -5.75 -9.07 -4.84
C ASP A 83 -5.06 -7.74 -5.20
N LEU A 84 -3.86 -7.53 -4.67
CA LEU A 84 -3.00 -6.39 -4.96
C LEU A 84 -1.53 -6.79 -4.95
N PHE A 85 -0.82 -6.45 -6.03
CA PHE A 85 0.63 -6.53 -6.12
C PHE A 85 1.25 -5.15 -5.93
N ILE A 86 2.20 -5.02 -5.02
CA ILE A 86 2.92 -3.76 -4.77
C ILE A 86 4.37 -3.96 -5.15
N LEU A 87 4.89 -3.12 -6.04
CA LEU A 87 6.31 -3.06 -6.36
C LEU A 87 6.92 -1.79 -5.76
N VAL A 88 7.93 -1.96 -4.92
CA VAL A 88 8.72 -0.86 -4.35
C VAL A 88 10.14 -0.90 -4.94
N LEU A 89 10.51 0.13 -5.68
CA LEU A 89 11.81 0.23 -6.35
C LEU A 89 12.69 1.32 -5.74
N GLY A 90 13.84 0.92 -5.19
CA GLY A 90 14.87 1.80 -4.65
C GLY A 90 16.00 2.08 -5.63
N HIS A 91 17.23 1.78 -5.18
CA HIS A 91 18.49 1.96 -5.90
C HIS A 91 18.67 0.95 -7.04
N ASP A 92 18.24 -0.29 -6.82
CA ASP A 92 18.51 -1.41 -7.73
C ASP A 92 17.30 -2.33 -7.85
N ILE A 93 17.31 -3.17 -8.88
CA ILE A 93 16.41 -4.31 -9.00
C ILE A 93 17.22 -5.58 -8.71
N ARG A 94 16.95 -6.22 -7.57
CA ARG A 94 17.64 -7.45 -7.17
C ARG A 94 16.70 -8.65 -7.23
N ALA A 95 17.27 -9.82 -7.46
CA ALA A 95 16.48 -11.06 -7.37
C ALA A 95 15.93 -11.19 -5.93
N PRO A 96 14.71 -11.71 -5.75
CA PRO A 96 13.81 -12.27 -6.77
C PRO A 96 12.89 -11.26 -7.49
N VAL A 97 12.95 -9.96 -7.17
CA VAL A 97 11.96 -8.93 -7.57
C VAL A 97 11.69 -8.87 -9.08
N GLY A 98 12.72 -9.02 -9.91
CA GLY A 98 12.55 -9.02 -11.37
C GLY A 98 11.71 -10.21 -11.89
N LEU A 99 11.79 -11.38 -11.23
CA LEU A 99 10.94 -12.53 -11.54
C LEU A 99 9.52 -12.31 -11.04
N GLU A 100 9.36 -11.80 -9.82
CA GLU A 100 8.05 -11.48 -9.23
C GLU A 100 7.26 -10.50 -10.10
N TRP A 101 7.92 -9.44 -10.56
CA TRP A 101 7.36 -8.47 -11.51
C TRP A 101 6.81 -9.14 -12.77
N ARG A 102 7.61 -10.02 -13.40
CA ARG A 102 7.18 -10.73 -14.62
C ARG A 102 5.99 -11.63 -14.38
N LEU A 103 5.97 -12.35 -13.24
CA LEU A 103 4.86 -13.22 -12.87
C LEU A 103 3.57 -12.41 -12.61
N ALA A 104 3.67 -11.30 -11.89
CA ALA A 104 2.53 -10.45 -11.56
C ALA A 104 1.91 -9.82 -12.81
N ARG A 105 2.75 -9.35 -13.74
CA ARG A 105 2.31 -8.88 -15.07
C ARG A 105 1.61 -9.98 -15.85
N ARG A 106 2.19 -11.18 -15.90
CA ARG A 106 1.60 -12.32 -16.63
C ARG A 106 0.24 -12.71 -16.04
N ALA A 107 0.09 -12.66 -14.73
CA ALA A 107 -1.16 -12.91 -14.02
C ALA A 107 -2.15 -11.74 -14.10
N ARG A 108 -1.76 -10.59 -14.69
CA ARG A 108 -2.57 -9.37 -14.82
C ARG A 108 -3.15 -8.89 -13.48
N ARG A 109 -2.35 -8.99 -12.41
CA ARG A 109 -2.78 -8.54 -11.09
C ARG A 109 -2.94 -7.02 -11.05
N PRO A 110 -3.93 -6.48 -10.31
CA PRO A 110 -3.94 -5.07 -9.94
C PRO A 110 -2.61 -4.72 -9.27
N MET A 111 -2.03 -3.57 -9.64
CA MET A 111 -0.69 -3.22 -9.16
C MET A 111 -0.55 -1.76 -8.74
N VAL A 112 0.28 -1.56 -7.71
CA VAL A 112 0.81 -0.25 -7.32
C VAL A 112 2.32 -0.31 -7.48
N VAL A 113 2.86 0.54 -8.34
CA VAL A 113 4.31 0.66 -8.55
C VAL A 113 4.77 1.98 -7.95
N ALA A 114 5.69 1.89 -7.00
CA ALA A 114 6.25 3.03 -6.28
C ALA A 114 7.77 3.10 -6.46
N VAL A 115 8.28 4.26 -6.87
CA VAL A 115 9.67 4.46 -7.27
C VAL A 115 10.32 5.54 -6.39
N LYS A 116 11.39 5.19 -5.66
CA LYS A 116 12.07 6.12 -4.76
C LYS A 116 12.83 7.19 -5.54
N THR A 117 12.71 8.45 -5.16
CA THR A 117 13.46 9.56 -5.76
C THR A 117 14.58 10.02 -4.82
N GLY A 118 15.52 10.81 -5.34
CA GLY A 118 16.68 11.25 -4.56
C GLY A 118 17.74 10.16 -4.29
N VAL A 119 17.62 9.01 -4.95
CA VAL A 119 18.62 7.93 -4.91
C VAL A 119 19.29 7.80 -6.28
N SER A 120 20.62 7.69 -6.30
CA SER A 120 21.34 7.17 -7.47
C SER A 120 20.82 5.78 -7.78
N ARG A 121 20.84 5.34 -9.05
CA ARG A 121 20.40 3.99 -9.44
C ARG A 121 21.53 3.25 -10.12
N THR A 122 21.61 1.95 -9.93
CA THR A 122 22.49 1.09 -10.72
C THR A 122 22.09 1.13 -12.21
N PRO A 123 22.96 0.68 -13.13
CA PRO A 123 22.55 0.44 -14.51
C PRO A 123 21.34 -0.50 -14.62
N ALA A 124 21.28 -1.58 -13.84
CA ALA A 124 20.17 -2.52 -13.85
C ALA A 124 18.86 -1.90 -13.37
N GLY A 125 18.88 -1.12 -12.29
CA GLY A 125 17.71 -0.40 -11.78
C GLY A 125 17.20 0.66 -12.74
N ARG A 126 18.10 1.35 -13.46
CA ARG A 126 17.73 2.31 -14.51
C ARG A 126 17.07 1.62 -15.71
N GLU A 127 17.68 0.54 -16.20
CA GLU A 127 17.12 -0.23 -17.31
C GLU A 127 15.74 -0.79 -16.95
N PHE A 128 15.61 -1.38 -15.76
CA PHE A 128 14.32 -1.89 -15.30
C PHE A 128 13.25 -0.79 -15.24
N LEU A 129 13.57 0.38 -14.68
CA LEU A 129 12.65 1.54 -14.68
C LEU A 129 12.26 1.97 -16.10
N HIS A 130 13.19 1.98 -17.05
CA HIS A 130 12.89 2.27 -18.45
C HIS A 130 11.95 1.23 -19.09
N THR A 131 12.05 -0.03 -18.67
CA THR A 131 11.16 -1.12 -19.13
C THR A 131 9.82 -1.19 -18.40
N LEU A 132 9.58 -0.35 -17.38
CA LEU A 132 8.28 -0.27 -16.71
C LEU A 132 7.24 0.35 -17.65
N ASP A 133 6.51 -0.50 -18.35
CA ASP A 133 5.39 -0.13 -19.22
C ASP A 133 4.06 0.00 -18.44
N VAL A 134 4.14 0.52 -17.21
CA VAL A 134 2.97 0.80 -16.38
C VAL A 134 3.12 2.14 -15.67
N PRO A 135 2.02 2.82 -15.33
CA PRO A 135 2.09 3.99 -14.48
C PRO A 135 2.72 3.64 -13.12
N TYR A 136 3.69 4.44 -12.70
CA TYR A 136 4.26 4.38 -11.37
C TYR A 136 4.15 5.75 -10.69
N ALA A 137 4.07 5.73 -9.36
CA ALA A 137 4.17 6.93 -8.55
C ALA A 137 5.57 7.05 -7.95
N THR A 138 6.01 8.28 -7.70
CA THR A 138 7.30 8.53 -7.06
C THR A 138 7.11 8.85 -5.58
N TYR A 139 8.08 8.48 -4.75
CA TYR A 139 8.11 8.83 -3.32
C TYR A 139 9.52 9.27 -2.90
N GLN A 140 9.64 10.06 -1.84
CA GLN A 140 10.93 10.45 -1.26
C GLN A 140 11.13 9.83 0.12
N THR A 141 10.07 9.84 0.93
CA THR A 141 10.08 9.33 2.31
C THR A 141 9.22 8.08 2.46
N THR A 142 9.45 7.31 3.53
CA THR A 142 8.61 6.16 3.89
C THR A 142 7.16 6.59 4.13
N SER A 143 6.93 7.76 4.72
CA SER A 143 5.58 8.28 4.95
C SER A 143 4.84 8.60 3.65
N ASP A 144 5.54 9.13 2.64
CA ASP A 144 4.96 9.35 1.31
C ASP A 144 4.49 8.04 0.69
N LEU A 145 5.34 7.01 0.78
CA LEU A 145 5.04 5.68 0.26
C LEU A 145 3.85 5.05 1.00
N VAL A 146 3.85 5.10 2.33
CA VAL A 146 2.77 4.58 3.16
C VAL A 146 1.45 5.23 2.78
N ARG A 147 1.41 6.57 2.70
CA ARG A 147 0.20 7.31 2.31
C ARG A 147 -0.27 6.93 0.90
N LEU A 148 0.65 6.89 -0.06
CA LEU A 148 0.36 6.50 -1.44
C LEU A 148 -0.28 5.11 -1.50
N VAL A 149 0.34 4.11 -0.87
CA VAL A 149 -0.15 2.73 -0.92
C VAL A 149 -1.44 2.59 -0.13
N GLN A 150 -1.56 3.23 1.04
CA GLN A 150 -2.76 3.20 1.87
C GLN A 150 -3.98 3.72 1.11
N GLN A 151 -3.84 4.83 0.37
CA GLN A 151 -4.90 5.39 -0.46
C GLN A 151 -5.29 4.45 -1.60
N ARG A 152 -4.31 3.88 -2.31
CA ARG A 152 -4.58 2.94 -3.42
C ARG A 152 -5.25 1.66 -2.93
N LEU A 153 -4.80 1.13 -1.80
CA LEU A 153 -5.41 -0.04 -1.18
C LEU A 153 -6.82 0.28 -0.67
N ALA A 154 -7.03 1.41 -0.01
CA ALA A 154 -8.36 1.83 0.44
C ALA A 154 -9.35 1.96 -0.71
N ARG A 155 -8.95 2.61 -1.83
CA ARG A 155 -9.76 2.70 -3.05
C ARG A 155 -10.10 1.31 -3.59
N ARG A 156 -9.12 0.40 -3.66
CA ARG A 156 -9.32 -0.97 -4.12
C ARG A 156 -10.30 -1.76 -3.25
N LEU A 157 -10.17 -1.64 -1.92
CA LEU A 157 -11.08 -2.30 -0.98
C LEU A 157 -12.51 -1.78 -1.14
N LEU A 158 -12.69 -0.48 -1.37
CA LEU A 158 -14.00 0.12 -1.66
C LEU A 158 -14.61 -0.40 -2.97
N GLU A 159 -13.82 -0.51 -4.04
CA GLU A 159 -14.26 -1.08 -5.33
C GLU A 159 -14.76 -2.53 -5.18
N GLU A 160 -14.10 -3.30 -4.32
CA GLU A 160 -14.41 -4.70 -4.03
C GLU A 160 -15.40 -4.85 -2.86
N GLY A 161 -15.95 -3.76 -2.33
CA GLY A 161 -16.66 -3.74 -1.05
C GLY A 161 -17.87 -4.68 -0.97
N ALA A 162 -18.57 -4.90 -2.09
CA ALA A 162 -19.66 -5.87 -2.17
C ALA A 162 -19.17 -7.32 -2.02
N ARG A 163 -18.04 -7.66 -2.65
CA ARG A 163 -17.43 -9.00 -2.55
C ARG A 163 -16.86 -9.23 -1.15
N LEU A 164 -16.20 -8.22 -0.59
CA LEU A 164 -15.52 -8.28 0.71
C LEU A 164 -16.48 -8.11 1.90
N HIS A 165 -17.77 -7.85 1.64
CA HIS A 165 -18.79 -7.60 2.66
C HIS A 165 -18.39 -6.49 3.64
N LEU A 166 -17.81 -5.40 3.14
CA LEU A 166 -17.40 -4.26 3.96
C LEU A 166 -18.61 -3.63 4.66
N ARG A 167 -18.50 -3.42 5.97
CA ARG A 167 -19.49 -2.70 6.77
C ARG A 167 -19.53 -1.23 6.38
N GLU A 168 -20.65 -0.58 6.57
CA GLU A 168 -20.80 0.85 6.29
C GLU A 168 -19.77 1.70 7.05
N SER A 169 -19.51 1.40 8.33
CA SER A 169 -18.49 2.10 9.12
C SER A 169 -17.07 1.94 8.54
N GLU A 170 -16.76 0.79 7.96
CA GLU A 170 -15.47 0.51 7.31
C GLU A 170 -15.37 1.25 5.98
N GLN A 171 -16.46 1.28 5.20
CA GLN A 171 -16.53 2.04 3.96
C GLN A 171 -16.32 3.54 4.22
N VAL A 172 -16.96 4.10 5.26
CA VAL A 172 -16.77 5.50 5.66
C VAL A 172 -15.32 5.77 6.06
N ALA A 173 -14.70 4.90 6.86
CA ALA A 173 -13.30 5.06 7.27
C ALA A 173 -12.33 4.99 6.07
N LEU A 174 -12.55 4.06 5.13
CA LEU A 174 -11.77 3.97 3.90
C LEU A 174 -11.98 5.17 2.98
N GLN A 175 -13.19 5.72 2.90
CA GLN A 175 -13.48 6.93 2.12
C GLN A 175 -12.73 8.14 2.66
N GLN A 176 -12.60 8.28 3.98
CA GLN A 176 -11.81 9.35 4.60
C GLN A 176 -10.35 9.28 4.16
N ILE A 177 -9.74 8.08 4.20
CA ILE A 177 -8.37 7.86 3.72
C ILE A 177 -8.20 8.30 2.26
N VAL A 178 -9.18 7.99 1.40
CA VAL A 178 -9.11 8.35 -0.03
C VAL A 178 -9.31 9.86 -0.25
N GLN A 179 -10.13 10.53 0.55
CA GLN A 179 -10.42 11.96 0.40
C GLN A 179 -9.24 12.87 0.78
N GLU A 180 -8.37 12.44 1.69
CA GLU A 180 -7.15 13.17 2.07
C GLU A 180 -6.15 13.36 0.90
N GLU A 181 -6.31 12.64 -0.22
CA GLU A 181 -5.54 12.78 -1.46
C GLU A 181 -5.82 14.12 -2.19
N GLY A 182 -7.06 14.63 -2.10
CA GLY A 182 -7.53 15.79 -2.85
C GLY A 182 -6.94 17.13 -2.38
N ASP A 183 -6.47 17.20 -1.14
CA ASP A 183 -5.87 18.43 -0.57
C ASP A 183 -4.34 18.51 -0.77
N THR A 184 -3.69 17.46 -1.29
CA THR A 184 -2.20 17.42 -1.35
C THR A 184 -1.56 16.96 -2.66
N THR A 185 -2.30 16.75 -3.76
CA THR A 185 -1.69 16.26 -5.02
C THR A 185 -1.94 17.16 -6.22
N SER A 186 -1.06 18.17 -6.40
CA SER A 186 -0.53 18.53 -7.72
C SER A 186 0.91 18.05 -7.78
N ALA A 187 1.15 16.87 -8.33
CA ALA A 187 2.49 16.41 -8.73
C ALA A 187 2.34 15.38 -9.84
N GLY A 188 2.37 15.88 -11.07
CA GLY A 188 2.26 15.11 -12.29
C GLY A 188 3.50 14.28 -12.59
N GLY A 189 3.30 13.14 -13.24
CA GLY A 189 4.34 12.39 -13.91
C GLY A 189 4.42 12.74 -15.39
N ARG A 190 5.38 13.60 -15.75
CA ARG A 190 6.29 13.54 -16.91
C ARG A 190 6.94 14.92 -17.05
N GLY A 191 8.27 14.92 -17.14
CA GLY A 191 9.17 16.06 -16.98
C GLY A 191 8.62 17.44 -17.35
N GLU A 192 8.57 18.32 -16.35
CA GLU A 192 8.66 19.76 -16.52
C GLU A 192 9.11 20.37 -15.19
N ALA A 193 10.09 21.25 -15.26
CA ALA A 193 10.55 22.04 -14.12
C ALA A 193 9.59 23.21 -13.90
N ALA A 194 9.06 23.34 -12.69
CA ALA A 194 8.49 24.58 -12.15
C ALA A 194 8.51 24.45 -10.61
N GLU A 195 9.40 25.16 -9.92
CA GLU A 195 9.14 26.48 -9.31
C GLU A 195 7.83 26.58 -8.49
N SER A 196 8.03 26.61 -7.17
CA SER A 196 7.26 27.34 -6.14
C SER A 196 5.76 27.13 -6.03
N ALA A 197 5.33 26.41 -5.00
CA ALA A 197 3.97 26.48 -4.48
C ALA A 197 3.95 27.13 -3.09
N VAL A 198 3.24 28.27 -3.00
CA VAL A 198 2.91 28.99 -1.78
C VAL A 198 1.83 28.22 -1.02
N ILE A 199 2.10 27.89 0.25
CA ILE A 199 1.10 27.30 1.15
C ILE A 199 0.19 28.41 1.67
N LEU A 200 -1.09 28.41 1.26
CA LEU A 200 -2.13 29.19 1.92
C LEU A 200 -2.75 28.33 3.02
N SER A 201 -2.31 28.53 4.27
CA SER A 201 -3.04 28.05 5.43
C SER A 201 -4.35 28.83 5.57
N ARG A 202 -5.48 28.12 5.56
CA ARG A 202 -6.79 28.66 5.96
C ARG A 202 -6.83 28.81 7.48
N GLU A 203 -6.18 29.83 8.02
CA GLU A 203 -6.53 30.32 9.34
C GLU A 203 -7.82 31.15 9.23
N ARG A 204 -8.85 30.70 9.97
CA ARG A 204 -10.03 31.51 10.26
C ARG A 204 -9.62 32.64 11.22
N PHE A 205 -9.12 33.75 10.68
CA PHE A 205 -9.02 34.99 11.44
C PHE A 205 -10.41 35.63 11.51
N ARG A 206 -11.03 35.59 12.69
CA ARG A 206 -12.17 36.44 13.05
C ARG A 206 -11.60 37.77 13.57
N PRO A 207 -11.83 38.92 12.90
CA PRO A 207 -11.52 40.20 13.51
C PRO A 207 -12.47 40.40 14.69
N THR A 208 -11.91 40.57 15.89
CA THR A 208 -12.64 41.07 17.06
C THR A 208 -12.15 42.49 17.30
N ASP A 209 -13.09 43.41 17.49
CA ASP A 209 -12.92 44.84 17.75
C ASP A 209 -12.45 45.74 16.61
N GLY A 210 -13.43 46.26 15.88
CA GLY A 210 -13.31 47.56 15.24
C GLY A 210 -13.35 48.68 16.29
N LYS A 211 -12.35 49.55 16.26
CA LYS A 211 -12.49 50.93 16.73
C LYS A 211 -12.41 51.83 15.50
N ILE A 212 -13.51 52.52 15.19
CA ILE A 212 -13.50 53.66 14.28
C ILE A 212 -12.96 54.83 15.10
N VAL A 213 -11.87 55.45 14.62
CA VAL A 213 -11.39 56.72 15.15
C VAL A 213 -11.62 57.74 14.05
N GLU A 214 -12.44 58.75 14.34
CA GLU A 214 -12.55 59.99 13.56
C GLU A 214 -11.30 60.85 13.71
#